data_AF-A0A8U0QDJ1-F1
#
_entry.id   AF-A0A8U0QDJ1-F1
#
_cell.length_a   1.000
_cell.length_b   1.000
_cell.length_c   1.000
_cell.angle_alpha   90.00
_cell.angle_beta   90.00
_cell.angle_gamma   90.00
#
_symmetry.space_group_name_H-M   'P 1'
#
loop_
_entity.id
_entity.type
_entity.pdbx_description
1 polymer ?
#
loop_
_entity_poly.entity_id
_entity_poly.type
_entity_poly.pdbx_seq_one_letter_code
_entity_poly.pdbx_strand_id
1 'polypeptide(L)'
;MAQTNERQINDTSSKASASLAEPKGKRPPVLVDGVTLNGPTLDIREAESFLRDAMPIIMEEAVWKATDIKEKVCEWRSPEQLKDLLDLELREGGETHPQILQRCRDAIRYSVKTGHPLFFNQLYAGMDPYSLVGRFITEAINPSLYTYEVAPVFLLTEEAVLKKMIEIIGWQEGGDGIFSPGGSVSNMYAVNVARYHHCPDVKVLGLSALPRLVMFTSQECHYSVAKAAAFLGIGTNNVYVIPSDK
;
A
#
# COMPACT_ATOMS: atom_id res chain seq x y z
N MET A 1 1.76 -59.75 9.63
CA MET A 1 0.44 -60.35 9.88
C MET A 1 -0.60 -59.41 9.31
N ALA A 2 -1.28 -59.88 8.27
CA ALA A 2 -2.36 -59.17 7.61
C ALA A 2 -3.60 -59.17 8.50
N GLN A 3 -4.38 -58.08 8.49
CA GLN A 3 -5.83 -58.19 8.37
C GLN A 3 -6.42 -56.86 7.85
N THR A 4 -6.96 -56.99 6.65
CA THR A 4 -7.91 -56.16 5.93
C THR A 4 -9.15 -55.82 6.75
N ASN A 5 -9.72 -54.64 6.53
CA ASN A 5 -11.17 -54.50 6.46
C ASN A 5 -11.55 -53.28 5.61
N GLU A 6 -11.92 -53.58 4.36
CA GLU A 6 -12.76 -52.72 3.55
C GLU A 6 -14.17 -52.63 4.17
N ARG A 7 -14.75 -51.44 4.24
CA ARG A 7 -16.21 -51.27 4.29
C ARG A 7 -16.65 -50.16 3.35
N GLN A 8 -17.18 -50.63 2.24
CA GLN A 8 -18.24 -50.11 1.38
C GLN A 8 -18.65 -48.64 1.57
N ILE A 9 -18.39 -47.91 0.48
CA ILE A 9 -19.09 -46.72 0.01
C ILE A 9 -20.56 -47.08 -0.20
N ASN A 10 -21.47 -46.36 0.46
CA ASN A 10 -22.86 -46.27 0.04
C ASN A 10 -23.26 -44.81 -0.09
N ASP A 11 -23.62 -44.48 -1.32
CA ASP A 11 -24.16 -43.24 -1.82
C ASP A 11 -25.60 -43.06 -1.29
N THR A 12 -25.89 -41.93 -0.65
CA THR A 12 -27.26 -41.39 -0.55
C THR A 12 -27.20 -39.87 -0.57
N SER A 13 -27.44 -39.32 -1.76
CA SER A 13 -27.94 -37.96 -1.92
C SER A 13 -29.19 -37.73 -1.04
N SER A 14 -29.15 -36.76 -0.13
CA SER A 14 -30.36 -36.03 0.27
C SER A 14 -30.01 -34.62 0.71
N LYS A 15 -30.75 -33.67 0.15
CA LYS A 15 -30.67 -32.24 0.37
C LYS A 15 -30.86 -31.91 1.86
N ALA A 16 -29.89 -31.24 2.47
CA ALA A 16 -30.09 -30.53 3.73
C ALA A 16 -29.82 -29.04 3.50
N SER A 17 -30.86 -28.31 3.07
CA SER A 17 -30.93 -26.86 3.21
C SER A 17 -31.07 -26.54 4.69
N ALA A 18 -29.96 -26.36 5.39
CA ALA A 18 -29.97 -25.83 6.75
C ALA A 18 -30.32 -24.34 6.68
N SER A 19 -31.57 -24.00 6.94
CA SER A 19 -31.99 -22.62 7.18
C SER A 19 -31.27 -22.12 8.43
N LEU A 20 -30.42 -21.11 8.28
CA LEU A 20 -29.84 -20.38 9.41
C LEU A 20 -30.98 -19.76 10.22
N ALA A 21 -31.19 -20.28 11.43
CA ALA A 21 -32.17 -19.74 12.37
C ALA A 21 -31.78 -18.31 12.76
N GLU A 22 -32.72 -17.37 12.62
CA GLU A 22 -32.50 -15.98 13.02
C GLU A 22 -32.29 -15.87 14.54
N PRO A 23 -31.31 -15.07 15.01
CA PRO A 23 -31.07 -14.90 16.43
C PRO A 23 -32.23 -14.12 17.07
N LYS A 24 -32.98 -14.79 17.96
CA LYS A 24 -34.01 -14.21 18.81
C LYS A 24 -33.38 -13.16 19.74
N GLY A 25 -33.72 -11.88 19.56
CA GLY A 25 -33.38 -10.81 20.50
C GLY A 25 -32.90 -9.47 19.90
N LYS A 26 -33.21 -9.13 18.65
CA LYS A 26 -32.87 -7.80 18.12
C LYS A 26 -33.79 -6.74 18.73
N ARG A 27 -33.23 -5.77 19.47
CA ARG A 27 -33.93 -4.52 19.83
C ARG A 27 -34.47 -3.90 18.52
N PRO A 28 -35.68 -3.31 18.52
CA PRO A 28 -36.22 -2.67 17.33
C PRO A 28 -35.26 -1.59 16.81
N PRO A 29 -35.14 -1.42 15.47
CA PRO A 29 -34.28 -0.40 14.89
C PRO A 29 -34.67 0.97 15.43
N VAL A 30 -33.72 1.68 16.03
CA VAL A 30 -33.91 3.11 16.35
C VAL A 30 -33.73 3.87 15.06
N LEU A 31 -34.82 4.48 14.59
CA LEU A 31 -34.84 5.33 13.41
C LEU A 31 -34.83 6.78 13.86
N VAL A 32 -33.87 7.55 13.38
CA VAL A 32 -33.86 9.02 13.48
C VAL A 32 -33.74 9.54 12.06
N ASP A 33 -34.73 10.32 11.63
CA ASP A 33 -34.81 10.89 10.28
C ASP A 33 -34.65 9.86 9.14
N GLY A 34 -35.17 8.64 9.35
CA GLY A 34 -35.08 7.53 8.37
C GLY A 34 -33.78 6.73 8.42
N VAL A 35 -32.82 7.10 9.28
CA VAL A 35 -31.54 6.41 9.44
C VAL A 35 -31.61 5.43 10.62
N THR A 36 -31.23 4.17 10.39
CA THR A 36 -31.17 3.16 11.45
C THR A 36 -29.90 3.33 12.28
N LEU A 37 -30.02 3.94 13.46
CA LEU A 37 -28.88 4.22 14.35
C LEU A 37 -28.30 2.97 15.03
N ASN A 38 -29.09 1.91 15.12
CA ASN A 38 -28.70 0.66 15.79
C ASN A 38 -28.49 -0.51 14.80
N GLY A 39 -28.42 -0.20 13.51
CA GLY A 39 -28.27 -1.17 12.42
C GLY A 39 -26.80 -1.35 12.05
N PRO A 40 -26.47 -2.35 11.22
CA PRO A 40 -25.15 -2.40 10.61
C PRO A 40 -24.90 -1.09 9.84
N THR A 41 -23.74 -0.49 10.04
CA THR A 41 -23.35 0.78 9.40
C THR A 41 -23.11 0.66 7.89
N LEU A 42 -23.09 -0.57 7.36
CA LEU A 42 -22.87 -0.88 5.95
C LEU A 42 -23.94 -1.84 5.45
N ASP A 43 -24.54 -1.54 4.30
CA ASP A 43 -25.32 -2.53 3.55
C ASP A 43 -24.35 -3.51 2.88
N ILE A 44 -24.30 -4.73 3.43
CA ILE A 44 -23.38 -5.79 2.97
C ILE A 44 -23.69 -6.18 1.52
N ARG A 45 -24.96 -6.17 1.09
CA ARG A 45 -25.34 -6.58 -0.27
C ARG A 45 -24.91 -5.56 -1.30
N GLU A 46 -25.08 -4.27 -0.99
CA GLU A 46 -24.59 -3.19 -1.85
C GLU A 46 -23.07 -3.22 -1.96
N ALA A 47 -22.36 -3.42 -0.83
CA ALA A 47 -20.91 -3.54 -0.81
C ALA A 47 -20.41 -4.74 -1.65
N GLU A 48 -21.04 -5.92 -1.50
CA GLU A 48 -20.73 -7.10 -2.32
C GLU A 48 -20.99 -6.87 -3.82
N SER A 49 -22.08 -6.18 -4.16
CA SER A 49 -22.39 -5.84 -5.55
C SER A 49 -21.32 -4.91 -6.12
N PHE A 50 -20.90 -3.89 -5.37
CA PHE A 50 -19.86 -2.97 -5.81
C PHE A 50 -18.54 -3.68 -6.08
N LEU A 51 -18.07 -4.52 -5.15
CA LEU A 51 -16.84 -5.28 -5.36
C LEU A 51 -16.93 -6.21 -6.57
N ARG A 52 -18.07 -6.88 -6.76
CA ARG A 52 -18.32 -7.77 -7.90
C ARG A 52 -18.26 -7.03 -9.24
N ASP A 53 -18.79 -5.81 -9.29
CA ASP A 53 -18.89 -5.04 -10.52
C ASP A 53 -17.63 -4.23 -10.82
N ALA A 54 -16.93 -3.74 -9.79
CA ALA A 54 -15.72 -2.92 -9.93
C ALA A 54 -14.46 -3.76 -10.24
N MET A 55 -14.34 -4.97 -9.69
CA MET A 55 -13.16 -5.81 -9.93
C MET A 55 -12.94 -6.15 -11.41
N PRO A 56 -13.95 -6.53 -12.21
CA PRO A 56 -13.80 -6.69 -13.65
C PRO A 56 -13.29 -5.44 -14.36
N ILE A 57 -13.71 -4.25 -13.93
CA ILE A 57 -13.23 -2.97 -14.48
C ILE A 57 -11.73 -2.82 -14.26
N ILE A 58 -11.26 -3.08 -13.05
CA ILE A 58 -9.84 -3.00 -12.72
C ILE A 58 -9.05 -4.00 -13.57
N MET A 59 -9.50 -5.25 -13.65
CA MET A 59 -8.82 -6.29 -14.42
C MET A 59 -8.75 -5.92 -15.91
N GLU A 60 -9.86 -5.49 -16.50
CA GLU A 60 -9.89 -5.15 -17.93
C GLU A 60 -9.10 -3.86 -18.24
N GLU A 61 -9.42 -2.76 -17.56
CA GLU A 61 -8.96 -1.42 -17.91
C GLU A 61 -7.58 -1.08 -17.33
N ALA A 62 -7.28 -1.54 -16.11
CA ALA A 62 -6.05 -1.19 -15.40
C ALA A 62 -4.96 -2.27 -15.46
N VAL A 63 -5.32 -3.52 -15.76
CA VAL A 63 -4.35 -4.65 -15.83
C VAL A 63 -4.12 -5.07 -17.28
N TRP A 64 -5.16 -5.53 -17.99
CA TRP A 64 -4.99 -6.09 -19.33
C TRP A 64 -4.71 -5.01 -20.38
N LYS A 65 -5.59 -4.00 -20.52
CA LYS A 65 -5.38 -2.90 -21.46
C LYS A 65 -4.12 -2.09 -21.15
N ALA A 66 -3.80 -1.92 -19.87
CA ALA A 66 -2.62 -1.17 -19.45
C ALA A 66 -1.29 -1.78 -19.91
N THR A 67 -1.26 -3.08 -20.22
CA THR A 67 -0.06 -3.80 -20.67
C THR A 67 -0.07 -4.10 -22.18
N ASP A 68 -1.17 -3.81 -22.90
CA ASP A 68 -1.25 -3.95 -24.36
C ASP A 68 -0.56 -2.77 -25.06
N ILE A 69 0.46 -3.07 -25.87
CA ILE A 69 1.22 -2.09 -26.64
C ILE A 69 0.40 -1.31 -27.68
N LYS A 70 -0.80 -1.78 -28.02
CA LYS A 70 -1.73 -1.10 -28.94
C LYS A 70 -2.53 0.01 -28.26
N GLU A 71 -2.58 0.00 -26.93
CA GLU A 71 -3.26 1.02 -26.14
C GLU A 71 -2.37 2.25 -25.91
N LYS A 72 -2.96 3.33 -25.41
CA LYS A 72 -2.22 4.55 -25.08
C LYS A 72 -1.55 4.42 -23.71
N VAL A 73 -0.27 4.81 -23.61
CA VAL A 73 0.43 4.95 -22.31
C VAL A 73 -0.26 5.98 -21.41
N CYS A 74 -0.80 7.06 -21.99
CA CYS A 74 -1.61 8.04 -21.27
C CYS A 74 -2.62 8.73 -22.22
N GLU A 75 -3.80 9.08 -21.69
CA GLU A 75 -4.74 9.96 -22.36
C GLU A 75 -4.62 11.38 -21.79
N TRP A 76 -3.65 12.14 -22.31
CA TRP A 76 -3.33 13.47 -21.81
C TRP A 76 -4.52 14.44 -21.88
N ARG A 77 -4.72 15.19 -20.79
CA ARG A 77 -5.63 16.34 -20.64
C ARG A 77 -4.92 17.40 -19.81
N SER A 78 -5.23 18.68 -20.06
CA SER A 78 -4.80 19.75 -19.14
C SER A 78 -5.47 19.59 -17.76
N PRO A 79 -4.88 20.14 -16.68
CA PRO A 79 -5.50 20.11 -15.35
C PRO A 79 -6.92 20.69 -15.33
N GLU A 80 -7.17 21.75 -16.09
CA GLU A 80 -8.49 22.39 -16.20
C GLU A 80 -9.50 21.45 -16.84
N GLN A 81 -9.15 20.87 -18.00
CA GLN A 81 -10.01 19.89 -18.69
C GLN A 81 -10.27 18.66 -17.83
N LEU A 82 -9.27 18.18 -17.09
CA LEU A 82 -9.41 16.97 -16.29
C LEU A 82 -10.30 17.20 -15.06
N LYS A 83 -10.27 18.39 -14.44
CA LYS A 83 -11.20 18.76 -13.37
C LYS A 83 -12.66 18.73 -13.86
N ASP A 84 -12.91 19.28 -15.04
CA ASP A 84 -14.25 19.28 -15.64
C ASP A 84 -14.72 17.86 -15.97
N LEU A 85 -13.82 17.01 -16.49
CA LEU A 85 -14.13 15.63 -16.84
C LEU A 85 -14.38 14.73 -15.62
N LEU A 86 -13.68 14.98 -14.51
CA LEU A 86 -13.75 14.11 -13.33
C LEU A 86 -14.79 14.54 -12.29
N ASP A 87 -15.30 15.79 -12.34
CA ASP A 87 -16.24 16.34 -11.37
C ASP A 87 -15.85 15.99 -9.92
N LEU A 88 -14.70 16.52 -9.46
CA LEU A 88 -14.09 16.17 -8.18
C LEU A 88 -14.68 16.92 -6.98
N GLU A 89 -15.77 17.68 -7.16
CA GLU A 89 -16.43 18.40 -6.08
C GLU A 89 -17.17 17.42 -5.16
N LEU A 90 -16.82 17.42 -3.88
CA LEU A 90 -17.47 16.61 -2.86
C LEU A 90 -18.71 17.35 -2.35
N ARG A 91 -19.87 16.69 -2.43
CA ARG A 91 -21.18 17.26 -2.11
C ARG A 91 -21.82 16.52 -0.94
N GLU A 92 -22.89 17.09 -0.39
CA GLU A 92 -23.73 16.38 0.58
C GLU A 92 -24.48 15.24 -0.11
N GLY A 93 -24.47 14.06 0.51
CA GLY A 93 -25.07 12.83 -0.04
C GLY A 93 -24.09 11.96 -0.84
N GLY A 94 -24.53 10.75 -1.16
CA GLY A 94 -23.79 9.81 -1.99
C GLY A 94 -24.24 9.86 -3.45
N GLU A 95 -23.54 9.11 -4.30
CA GLU A 95 -23.94 8.90 -5.68
C GLU A 95 -24.47 7.49 -5.91
N THR A 96 -25.17 7.30 -7.02
CA THR A 96 -25.68 5.99 -7.40
C THR A 96 -24.55 5.05 -7.80
N HIS A 97 -24.77 3.74 -7.63
CA HIS A 97 -23.82 2.69 -8.02
C HIS A 97 -23.27 2.83 -9.46
N PRO A 98 -24.09 3.08 -10.50
CA PRO A 98 -23.56 3.30 -11.86
C PRO A 98 -22.65 4.54 -11.99
N GLN A 99 -22.92 5.61 -11.23
CA GLN A 99 -22.06 6.81 -11.24
C GLN A 99 -20.69 6.51 -10.64
N ILE A 100 -20.65 5.78 -9.51
CA ILE A 100 -19.38 5.38 -8.89
C ILE A 100 -18.57 4.46 -9.81
N LEU A 101 -19.21 3.49 -10.47
CA LEU A 101 -18.52 2.64 -11.45
C LEU A 101 -17.97 3.44 -12.64
N GLN A 102 -18.71 4.45 -13.10
CA GLN A 102 -18.23 5.37 -14.13
C GLN A 102 -17.01 6.17 -13.65
N ARG A 103 -17.03 6.68 -12.40
CA ARG A 103 -15.87 7.35 -11.79
C ARG A 103 -14.65 6.43 -11.71
N CYS A 104 -14.82 5.14 -11.41
CA CYS A 104 -13.72 4.17 -11.46
C CYS A 104 -13.12 4.05 -12.86
N ARG A 105 -13.97 3.98 -13.91
CA ARG A 105 -13.51 3.93 -15.30
C ARG A 105 -12.76 5.19 -15.70
N ASP A 106 -13.28 6.36 -15.37
CA ASP A 106 -12.66 7.63 -15.73
C ASP A 106 -11.32 7.84 -14.99
N ALA A 107 -11.27 7.48 -13.70
CA ALA A 107 -10.03 7.49 -12.92
C ALA A 107 -8.96 6.60 -13.57
N ILE A 108 -9.31 5.38 -13.99
CA ILE A 108 -8.38 4.49 -14.69
C ILE A 108 -8.00 5.08 -16.04
N ARG A 109 -8.97 5.48 -16.87
CA ARG A 109 -8.79 5.97 -18.24
C ARG A 109 -7.79 7.11 -18.31
N TYR A 110 -7.98 8.15 -17.49
CA TYR A 110 -7.15 9.35 -17.51
C TYR A 110 -5.86 9.23 -16.67
N SER A 111 -5.68 8.16 -15.91
CA SER A 111 -4.41 7.85 -15.26
C SER A 111 -3.36 7.36 -16.25
N VAL A 112 -2.08 7.66 -15.96
CA VAL A 112 -0.94 7.12 -16.70
C VAL A 112 -0.84 5.61 -16.47
N LYS A 113 -0.68 4.83 -17.54
CA LYS A 113 -0.54 3.37 -17.49
C LYS A 113 0.92 3.01 -17.20
N THR A 114 1.33 3.06 -15.94
CA THR A 114 2.74 2.76 -15.55
C THR A 114 3.14 1.31 -15.78
N GLY A 115 2.15 0.41 -15.93
CA GLY A 115 2.36 -0.97 -16.34
C GLY A 115 2.68 -1.16 -17.82
N HIS A 116 2.50 -0.13 -18.65
CA HIS A 116 2.67 -0.23 -20.09
C HIS A 116 4.15 -0.49 -20.46
N PRO A 117 4.46 -1.43 -21.37
CA PRO A 117 5.85 -1.74 -21.78
C PRO A 117 6.63 -0.58 -22.40
N LEU A 118 5.96 0.54 -22.69
CA LEU A 118 6.54 1.74 -23.30
C LEU A 118 6.58 2.93 -22.31
N PHE A 119 6.28 2.68 -21.03
CA PHE A 119 6.43 3.66 -19.97
C PHE A 119 7.87 3.64 -19.45
N PHE A 120 8.66 4.65 -19.83
CA PHE A 120 10.08 4.80 -19.43
C PHE A 120 10.34 6.10 -18.67
N ASN A 121 9.30 6.71 -18.10
CA ASN A 121 9.39 8.06 -17.52
C ASN A 121 9.98 8.07 -16.10
N GLN A 122 9.95 6.95 -15.39
CA GLN A 122 10.31 6.87 -13.97
C GLN A 122 11.26 5.71 -13.71
N LEU A 123 11.87 5.68 -12.52
CA LEU A 123 12.72 4.58 -12.04
C LEU A 123 11.91 3.33 -11.60
N TYR A 124 10.65 3.25 -12.00
CA TYR A 124 9.78 2.09 -11.84
C TYR A 124 8.89 1.99 -13.08
N ALA A 125 8.56 0.77 -13.50
CA ALA A 125 7.66 0.49 -14.61
C ALA A 125 7.16 -0.95 -14.52
N GLY A 126 6.14 -1.27 -15.31
CA GLY A 126 5.59 -2.61 -15.39
C GLY A 126 4.60 -2.93 -14.27
N MET A 127 3.99 -4.10 -14.38
CA MET A 127 3.08 -4.66 -13.39
C MET A 127 3.47 -6.12 -13.17
N ASP A 128 3.87 -6.46 -11.95
CA ASP A 128 4.11 -7.85 -11.55
C ASP A 128 2.82 -8.45 -10.98
N PRO A 129 2.28 -9.55 -11.56
CA PRO A 129 0.97 -10.07 -11.18
C PRO A 129 0.96 -10.64 -9.76
N TYR A 130 2.08 -11.21 -9.30
CA TYR A 130 2.17 -11.75 -7.94
C TYR A 130 2.17 -10.63 -6.89
N SER A 131 2.92 -9.56 -7.14
CA SER A 131 2.93 -8.36 -6.32
C SER A 131 1.56 -7.66 -6.31
N LEU A 132 0.84 -7.65 -7.44
CA LEU A 132 -0.51 -7.09 -7.49
C LEU A 132 -1.49 -7.86 -6.59
N VAL A 133 -1.49 -9.20 -6.65
CA VAL A 133 -2.31 -10.02 -5.75
C VAL A 133 -1.90 -9.81 -4.30
N GLY A 134 -0.59 -9.72 -4.01
CA GLY A 134 -0.09 -9.37 -2.68
C GLY A 134 -0.66 -8.03 -2.18
N ARG A 135 -0.68 -7.01 -3.04
CA ARG A 135 -1.31 -5.71 -2.72
C ARG A 135 -2.80 -5.82 -2.45
N PHE A 136 -3.56 -6.58 -3.25
CA PHE A 136 -4.98 -6.81 -2.98
C PHE A 136 -5.22 -7.49 -1.63
N ILE A 137 -4.40 -8.47 -1.27
CA ILE A 137 -4.47 -9.12 0.05
C ILE A 137 -4.18 -8.13 1.18
N THR A 138 -3.12 -7.33 1.03
CA THR A 138 -2.76 -6.30 2.03
C THR A 138 -3.88 -5.28 2.21
N GLU A 139 -4.45 -4.74 1.13
CA GLU A 139 -5.56 -3.77 1.20
C GLU A 139 -6.85 -4.38 1.76
N ALA A 140 -7.14 -5.65 1.46
CA ALA A 140 -8.32 -6.34 1.99
C ALA A 140 -8.21 -6.61 3.50
N ILE A 141 -7.01 -6.92 4.01
CA ILE A 141 -6.77 -7.13 5.45
C ILE A 141 -6.62 -5.81 6.19
N ASN A 142 -6.10 -4.77 5.51
CA ASN A 142 -5.84 -3.44 6.05
C ASN A 142 -5.06 -3.46 7.39
N PRO A 143 -3.90 -4.14 7.46
CA PRO A 143 -3.15 -4.29 8.70
C PRO A 143 -2.39 -3.02 9.06
N SER A 144 -1.99 -2.91 10.31
CA SER A 144 -0.92 -1.98 10.71
C SER A 144 0.24 -2.71 11.38
N LEU A 145 1.46 -2.34 10.97
CA LEU A 145 2.71 -3.00 11.33
C LEU A 145 3.32 -2.42 12.61
N TYR A 146 2.60 -2.52 13.72
CA TYR A 146 3.09 -2.04 15.02
C TYR A 146 3.55 -3.15 15.96
N THR A 147 2.77 -4.24 16.06
CA THR A 147 3.05 -5.34 16.98
C THR A 147 2.63 -6.67 16.39
N TYR A 148 3.24 -7.74 16.91
CA TYR A 148 2.96 -9.11 16.47
C TYR A 148 1.49 -9.51 16.65
N GLU A 149 0.81 -9.03 17.69
CA GLU A 149 -0.58 -9.37 17.98
C GLU A 149 -1.55 -8.98 16.86
N VAL A 150 -1.29 -7.85 16.18
CA VAL A 150 -2.19 -7.30 15.16
C VAL A 150 -1.74 -7.59 13.72
N ALA A 151 -0.47 -7.92 13.51
CA ALA A 151 0.09 -8.18 12.18
C ALA A 151 1.11 -9.35 12.16
N PRO A 152 0.79 -10.54 12.69
CA PRO A 152 1.76 -11.61 12.92
C PRO A 152 2.40 -12.11 11.61
N VAL A 153 1.60 -12.31 10.56
CA VAL A 153 2.08 -12.80 9.26
C VAL A 153 2.96 -11.77 8.57
N PHE A 154 2.56 -10.50 8.56
CA PHE A 154 3.29 -9.45 7.86
C PHE A 154 4.60 -9.09 8.54
N LEU A 155 4.68 -9.14 9.88
CA LEU A 155 5.93 -8.93 10.61
C LEU A 155 6.95 -10.06 10.36
N LEU A 156 6.51 -11.32 10.36
CA LEU A 156 7.40 -12.44 10.00
C LEU A 156 7.83 -12.39 8.53
N THR A 157 6.96 -11.89 7.65
CA THR A 157 7.30 -11.68 6.23
C THR A 157 8.34 -10.58 6.09
N GLU A 158 8.17 -9.44 6.78
CA GLU A 158 9.14 -8.34 6.80
C GLU A 158 10.50 -8.83 7.30
N GLU A 159 10.53 -9.57 8.42
CA GLU A 159 11.76 -10.15 8.97
C GLU A 159 12.46 -11.06 7.94
N ALA A 160 11.72 -11.94 7.27
CA ALA A 160 12.27 -12.85 6.26
C ALA A 160 12.86 -12.09 5.06
N VAL A 161 12.17 -11.05 4.58
CA VAL A 161 12.65 -10.23 3.44
C VAL A 161 13.87 -9.42 3.83
N LEU A 162 13.87 -8.77 5.01
CA LEU A 162 15.03 -8.01 5.50
C LEU A 162 16.25 -8.89 5.67
N LYS A 163 16.10 -10.07 6.30
CA LYS A 163 17.18 -11.07 6.40
C LYS A 163 17.73 -11.42 5.02
N LYS A 164 16.85 -11.65 4.04
CA LYS A 164 17.29 -11.96 2.68
C LYS A 164 18.04 -10.81 2.01
N MET A 165 17.60 -9.57 2.21
CA MET A 165 18.29 -8.38 1.69
C MET A 165 19.67 -8.20 2.34
N ILE A 166 19.79 -8.42 3.65
CA ILE A 166 21.06 -8.37 4.39
C ILE A 166 22.04 -9.42 3.87
N GLU A 167 21.58 -10.64 3.58
CA GLU A 167 22.39 -11.67 2.94
C GLU A 167 22.92 -11.23 1.56
N ILE A 168 22.07 -10.59 0.74
CA ILE A 168 22.45 -10.11 -0.60
C ILE A 168 23.52 -9.00 -0.51
N ILE A 169 23.43 -8.13 0.50
CA ILE A 169 24.45 -7.10 0.78
C ILE A 169 25.78 -7.76 1.21
N GLY A 170 25.73 -8.96 1.80
CA GLY A 170 26.90 -9.75 2.18
C GLY A 170 27.33 -9.59 3.64
N TRP A 171 26.48 -9.04 4.51
CA TRP A 171 26.78 -8.88 5.94
C TRP A 171 26.70 -10.22 6.69
N GLN A 172 27.87 -10.75 7.07
CA GLN A 172 28.00 -12.09 7.68
C GLN A 172 27.54 -12.13 9.15
N GLU A 173 27.66 -11.02 9.87
CA GLU A 173 27.27 -10.92 11.28
C GLU A 173 25.76 -10.68 11.47
N GLY A 174 25.01 -10.65 10.37
CA GLY A 174 23.61 -10.23 10.35
C GLY A 174 23.46 -8.70 10.28
N GLY A 175 22.27 -8.22 10.60
CA GLY A 175 21.94 -6.80 10.55
C GLY A 175 20.51 -6.55 11.01
N ASP A 176 20.12 -5.28 10.98
CA ASP A 176 18.78 -4.83 11.34
C ASP A 176 18.25 -3.88 10.26
N GLY A 177 16.94 -3.71 10.21
CA GLY A 177 16.29 -2.88 9.22
C GLY A 177 14.79 -2.75 9.43
N ILE A 178 14.20 -1.79 8.72
CA ILE A 178 12.76 -1.56 8.66
C ILE A 178 12.39 -1.14 7.25
N PHE A 179 11.19 -1.48 6.77
CA PHE A 179 10.66 -0.82 5.58
C PHE A 179 10.23 0.61 5.94
N SER A 180 10.48 1.55 5.03
CA SER A 180 10.10 2.95 5.19
C SER A 180 9.27 3.42 3.99
N PRO A 181 8.46 4.49 4.13
CA PRO A 181 7.65 5.02 3.04
C PRO A 181 8.52 5.80 2.03
N GLY A 182 9.36 5.07 1.29
CA GLY A 182 10.24 5.57 0.24
C GLY A 182 11.68 5.84 0.70
N GLY A 183 12.62 5.69 -0.23
CA GLY A 183 14.07 5.79 0.05
C GLY A 183 14.52 7.15 0.62
N SER A 184 13.74 8.22 0.42
CA SER A 184 14.01 9.51 1.07
C SER A 184 13.91 9.43 2.61
N VAL A 185 12.93 8.69 3.13
CA VAL A 185 12.77 8.47 4.57
C VAL A 185 13.81 7.46 5.07
N SER A 186 14.16 6.44 4.28
CA SER A 186 15.29 5.55 4.62
C SER A 186 16.60 6.32 4.80
N ASN A 187 16.92 7.28 3.91
CA ASN A 187 18.09 8.14 4.08
C ASN A 187 18.00 8.99 5.36
N MET A 188 16.82 9.51 5.69
CA MET A 188 16.61 10.25 6.93
C MET A 188 16.81 9.38 8.18
N TYR A 189 16.32 8.13 8.16
CA TYR A 189 16.60 7.16 9.22
C TYR A 189 18.09 6.88 9.34
N ALA A 190 18.80 6.64 8.23
CA ALA A 190 20.24 6.38 8.25
C ALA A 190 21.03 7.54 8.88
N VAL A 191 20.70 8.79 8.52
CA VAL A 191 21.33 9.98 9.11
C VAL A 191 21.02 10.07 10.61
N ASN A 192 19.77 9.85 11.00
CA ASN A 192 19.37 9.92 12.40
C ASN A 192 20.03 8.81 13.25
N VAL A 193 20.14 7.59 12.71
CA VAL A 193 20.83 6.45 13.35
C VAL A 193 22.31 6.75 13.51
N ALA A 194 22.99 7.25 12.46
CA ALA A 194 24.41 7.62 12.53
C ALA A 194 24.65 8.71 13.58
N ARG A 195 23.78 9.73 13.62
CA ARG A 195 23.82 10.80 14.62
C ARG A 195 23.61 10.27 16.03
N TYR A 196 22.61 9.42 16.25
CA TYR A 196 22.34 8.82 17.55
C TYR A 196 23.47 7.92 18.02
N HIS A 197 24.06 7.13 17.12
CA HIS A 197 25.21 6.30 17.43
C HIS A 197 26.43 7.14 17.84
N HIS A 198 26.67 8.27 17.16
CA HIS A 198 27.80 9.16 17.48
C HIS A 198 27.58 9.98 18.76
N CYS A 199 26.37 10.48 18.98
CA CYS A 199 26.01 11.35 20.11
C CYS A 199 24.61 10.99 20.62
N PRO A 200 24.44 9.95 21.46
CA PRO A 200 23.12 9.46 21.85
C PRO A 200 22.30 10.48 22.65
N ASP A 201 22.99 11.33 23.42
CA ASP A 201 22.36 12.38 24.23
C ASP A 201 21.60 13.42 23.38
N VAL A 202 21.88 13.52 22.07
CA VAL A 202 21.13 14.37 21.13
C VAL A 202 19.64 14.10 21.14
N LYS A 203 19.24 12.87 21.48
CA LYS A 203 17.83 12.47 21.57
C LYS A 203 17.08 13.25 22.64
N VAL A 204 17.75 13.67 23.71
CA VAL A 204 17.17 14.38 24.85
C VAL A 204 17.61 15.84 24.88
N LEU A 205 18.89 16.11 24.66
CA LEU A 205 19.48 17.46 24.77
C LEU A 205 19.32 18.29 23.49
N GLY A 206 19.01 17.65 22.36
CA GLY A 206 18.93 18.30 21.06
C GLY A 206 20.30 18.69 20.50
N LEU A 207 20.31 19.31 19.32
CA LEU A 207 21.54 19.67 18.59
C LEU A 207 22.30 20.86 19.19
N SER A 208 21.66 21.70 19.99
CA SER A 208 22.32 22.86 20.63
C SER A 208 23.39 22.45 21.64
N ALA A 209 23.30 21.24 22.19
CA ALA A 209 24.27 20.67 23.11
C ALA A 209 25.47 20.02 22.41
N LEU A 210 25.49 19.99 21.07
CA LEU A 210 26.54 19.36 20.28
C LEU A 210 27.38 20.38 19.51
N PRO A 211 28.64 20.04 19.15
CA PRO A 211 29.35 20.77 18.12
C PRO A 211 28.63 20.64 16.78
N ARG A 212 29.03 21.49 15.82
CA ARG A 212 28.46 21.48 14.47
C ARG A 212 28.75 20.15 13.77
N LEU A 213 27.71 19.36 13.54
CA LEU A 213 27.79 18.13 12.75
C LEU A 213 27.85 18.45 11.26
N VAL A 214 28.57 17.62 10.51
CA VAL A 214 28.70 17.73 9.05
C VAL A 214 28.45 16.37 8.40
N MET A 215 27.95 16.39 7.18
CA MET A 215 27.70 15.21 6.35
C MET A 215 28.35 15.37 4.99
N PHE A 216 28.78 14.27 4.37
CA PHE A 216 29.36 14.27 3.04
C PHE A 216 28.52 13.43 2.09
N THR A 217 28.37 13.87 0.85
CA THR A 217 27.66 13.11 -0.19
C THR A 217 28.12 13.52 -1.58
N SER A 218 27.86 12.70 -2.60
CA SER A 218 28.24 12.99 -3.99
C SER A 218 27.47 14.18 -4.58
N GLN A 219 28.07 14.89 -5.52
CA GLN A 219 27.40 15.87 -6.37
C GLN A 219 26.18 15.30 -7.11
N GLU A 220 26.24 14.01 -7.47
CA GLU A 220 25.15 13.30 -8.15
C GLU A 220 24.18 12.59 -7.20
N CYS A 221 24.26 12.88 -5.88
CA CYS A 221 23.40 12.20 -4.91
C CYS A 221 21.93 12.62 -5.05
N HIS A 222 21.04 11.76 -4.56
CA HIS A 222 19.63 12.10 -4.47
C HIS A 222 19.41 13.28 -3.50
N TYR A 223 18.60 14.26 -3.91
CA TYR A 223 18.32 15.48 -3.15
C TYR A 223 17.79 15.24 -1.71
N SER A 224 17.33 14.03 -1.40
CA SER A 224 16.83 13.68 -0.07
C SER A 224 17.89 13.78 1.03
N VAL A 225 19.18 13.69 0.71
CA VAL A 225 20.26 13.87 1.70
C VAL A 225 20.24 15.29 2.26
N ALA A 226 20.16 16.30 1.40
CA ALA A 226 20.02 17.69 1.81
C ALA A 226 18.69 17.94 2.56
N LYS A 227 17.59 17.32 2.11
CA LYS A 227 16.30 17.39 2.82
C LYS A 227 16.39 16.79 4.23
N ALA A 228 17.06 15.64 4.38
CA ALA A 228 17.26 15.01 5.68
C ALA A 228 18.07 15.91 6.62
N ALA A 229 19.15 16.54 6.13
CA ALA A 229 19.94 17.47 6.92
C ALA A 229 19.13 18.69 7.39
N ALA A 230 18.33 19.28 6.50
CA ALA A 230 17.43 20.37 6.86
C ALA A 230 16.40 19.93 7.91
N PHE A 231 15.72 18.82 7.67
CA PHE A 231 14.63 18.32 8.49
C PHE A 231 15.09 17.89 9.89
N LEU A 232 16.26 17.26 9.99
CA LEU A 232 16.83 16.81 11.26
C LEU A 232 17.53 17.94 12.04
N GLY A 233 17.53 19.18 11.54
CA GLY A 233 18.12 20.34 12.22
C GLY A 233 19.63 20.48 12.04
N ILE A 234 20.27 19.65 11.21
CA ILE A 234 21.71 19.74 10.91
C ILE A 234 21.99 20.95 10.02
N GLY A 235 21.07 21.28 9.10
CA GLY A 235 21.17 22.39 8.17
C GLY A 235 21.94 22.05 6.88
N THR A 236 21.45 22.56 5.75
CA THR A 236 21.99 22.22 4.40
C THR A 236 23.40 22.74 4.17
N ASN A 237 23.81 23.84 4.82
CA ASN A 237 25.19 24.35 4.76
C ASN A 237 26.21 23.39 5.39
N ASN A 238 25.75 22.37 6.12
CA ASN A 238 26.59 21.33 6.71
C ASN A 238 26.59 20.03 5.90
N VAL A 239 26.01 20.05 4.68
CA VAL A 239 26.11 18.96 3.70
C VAL A 239 27.19 19.32 2.69
N TYR A 240 28.36 18.71 2.84
CA TYR A 240 29.53 18.95 2.01
C TYR A 240 29.45 18.04 0.79
N VAL A 241 29.25 18.66 -0.36
CA VAL A 241 29.12 17.96 -1.65
C VAL A 241 30.51 17.64 -2.19
N ILE A 242 30.75 16.36 -2.48
CA ILE A 242 31.99 15.84 -3.06
C ILE A 242 31.85 15.81 -4.60
N PRO A 243 32.78 16.42 -5.36
CA PRO A 243 32.74 16.40 -6.82
C PRO A 243 32.75 14.99 -7.41
N SER A 244 31.98 14.77 -8.46
CA SER A 244 32.00 13.57 -9.31
C SER A 244 33.09 13.67 -10.39
N ASP A 245 33.48 12.53 -10.94
CA ASP A 245 34.26 12.48 -12.18
C ASP A 245 33.41 12.91 -13.39
N LYS A 246 34.05 12.99 -14.57
CA LYS A 246 33.41 13.38 -15.82
C LYS A 246 32.96 12.16 -16.62
#